data_AF-A0A965D938-F1
#
_entry.id   AF-A0A965D938-F1
#
_cell.length_a   1.000
_cell.length_b   1.000
_cell.length_c   1.000
_cell.angle_alpha   90.00
_cell.angle_beta   90.00
_cell.angle_gamma   90.00
#
_symmetry.space_group_name_H-M   'P 1'
#
loop_
_entity.id
_entity.type
_entity.pdbx_description
1 polymer ?
#
loop_
_entity_poly.entity_id
_entity_poly.type
_entity_poly.pdbx_seq_one_letter_code
_entity_poly.pdbx_strand_id
1 'polypeptide(L)'
;MKYLVAALMVCGASAAAQDIPFSTDATQSCINQTQGDKRDCIGLSADVCLATDFGMSTYGMMACVGQELEFWEQKLSEYYLSGLMRSAEWDAELAQMEMTPVQQAQTLTNAMDHFIQFRENTCAYQANVYAGGTIMGPITVNCYLNMTADFALTLAGTWSD
;
A
#
# COMPACT_ATOMS: atom_id res chain seq x y z
N MET A 1 -57.68 4.17 -22.23
CA MET A 1 -57.26 5.53 -21.85
C MET A 1 -55.75 5.55 -21.74
N LYS A 2 -55.14 6.61 -22.26
CA LYS A 2 -53.71 6.77 -22.58
C LYS A 2 -52.78 6.49 -21.40
N TYR A 3 -51.80 5.61 -21.60
CA TYR A 3 -50.62 5.48 -20.74
C TYR A 3 -49.72 6.70 -20.97
N LEU A 4 -49.52 7.53 -19.95
CA LEU A 4 -48.50 8.57 -19.92
C LEU A 4 -47.21 7.94 -19.40
N VAL A 5 -46.27 7.65 -20.31
CA VAL A 5 -44.90 7.27 -19.99
C VAL A 5 -44.15 8.55 -19.64
N ALA A 6 -43.84 8.76 -18.37
CA ALA A 6 -42.94 9.82 -17.91
C ALA A 6 -41.49 9.31 -18.02
N ALA A 7 -40.75 9.81 -19.01
CA ALA A 7 -39.32 9.58 -19.13
C ALA A 7 -38.58 10.44 -18.09
N LEU A 8 -38.11 9.84 -16.99
CA LEU A 8 -37.14 10.48 -16.10
C LEU A 8 -35.76 10.45 -16.77
N MET A 9 -35.27 11.63 -17.14
CA MET A 9 -33.87 11.85 -17.51
C MET A 9 -32.98 11.55 -16.30
N VAL A 10 -32.11 10.55 -16.45
CA VAL A 10 -30.98 10.33 -15.54
C VAL A 10 -29.94 11.39 -15.87
N CYS A 11 -29.89 12.48 -15.09
CA CYS A 11 -28.74 13.38 -15.08
C CYS A 11 -27.56 12.61 -14.48
N GLY A 12 -26.65 12.14 -15.32
CA GLY A 12 -25.35 11.62 -14.88
C GLY A 12 -24.55 12.75 -14.25
N ALA A 13 -24.60 12.88 -12.93
CA ALA A 13 -23.62 13.67 -12.21
C ALA A 13 -22.27 13.00 -12.43
N SER A 14 -21.43 13.60 -13.27
CA SER A 14 -20.02 13.24 -13.32
C SER A 14 -19.47 13.58 -11.94
N ALA A 15 -19.10 12.57 -11.16
CA ALA A 15 -18.35 12.78 -9.94
C ALA A 15 -17.05 13.49 -10.34
N ALA A 16 -16.96 14.80 -10.06
CA ALA A 16 -15.71 15.50 -10.21
C ALA A 16 -14.72 14.85 -9.25
N ALA A 17 -13.76 14.09 -9.77
CA ALA A 17 -12.58 13.72 -9.01
C ALA A 17 -11.96 15.03 -8.52
N GLN A 18 -11.96 15.28 -7.22
CA GLN A 18 -11.23 16.41 -6.66
C GLN A 18 -9.75 16.11 -6.86
N ASP A 19 -9.01 17.06 -7.45
CA ASP A 19 -7.57 16.92 -7.60
C ASP A 19 -6.92 16.83 -6.21
N ILE A 20 -6.41 15.65 -5.87
CA ILE A 20 -5.72 15.41 -4.60
C ILE A 20 -4.35 16.10 -4.70
N PRO A 21 -4.00 17.06 -3.82
CA PRO A 21 -2.74 17.78 -3.86
C PRO A 21 -1.59 16.91 -3.31
N PHE A 22 -1.29 15.81 -3.99
CA PHE A 22 -0.34 14.79 -3.59
C PHE A 22 0.80 14.66 -4.61
N SER A 23 2.01 14.45 -4.11
CA SER A 23 3.19 14.04 -4.88
C SER A 23 3.97 13.02 -4.06
N THR A 24 4.57 12.01 -4.70
CA THR A 24 5.45 11.02 -4.05
C THR A 24 6.85 11.55 -3.73
N ASP A 25 7.15 12.80 -4.12
CA ASP A 25 8.51 13.36 -4.08
C ASP A 25 9.16 13.30 -2.70
N ALA A 26 8.42 13.63 -1.63
CA ALA A 26 8.97 13.67 -0.28
C ALA A 26 9.44 12.28 0.18
N THR A 27 8.60 11.27 0.00
CA THR A 27 8.91 9.87 0.34
C THR A 27 10.02 9.34 -0.56
N GLN A 28 9.92 9.52 -1.88
CA GLN A 28 10.90 9.01 -2.84
C GLN A 28 12.28 9.67 -2.66
N SER A 29 12.31 10.97 -2.40
CA SER A 29 13.53 11.71 -2.09
C SER A 29 14.18 11.20 -0.82
N CYS A 30 13.40 10.97 0.24
CA CYS A 30 13.90 10.41 1.49
C CYS A 30 14.49 9.02 1.29
N ILE A 31 13.79 8.11 0.60
CA ILE A 31 14.27 6.73 0.33
C ILE A 31 15.63 6.75 -0.38
N ASN A 32 15.83 7.71 -1.29
CA ASN A 32 17.03 7.82 -2.10
C ASN A 32 18.21 8.47 -1.37
N GLN A 33 17.94 9.31 -0.37
CA GLN A 33 18.97 10.15 0.28
C GLN A 33 19.29 9.72 1.71
N THR A 34 18.35 9.07 2.40
CA THR A 34 18.53 8.68 3.80
C THR A 34 19.72 7.76 3.96
N GLN A 35 20.53 8.05 4.99
CA GLN A 35 21.60 7.18 5.46
C GLN A 35 21.15 6.34 6.67
N GLY A 36 19.93 6.60 7.18
CA GLY A 36 19.32 5.88 8.29
C GLY A 36 18.37 4.78 7.82
N ASP A 37 17.43 4.40 8.69
CA ASP A 37 16.40 3.44 8.32
C ASP A 37 15.45 4.09 7.29
N LYS A 38 15.24 3.41 6.16
CA LYS A 38 14.28 3.85 5.13
C LYS A 38 12.84 3.88 5.65
N ARG A 39 12.55 3.21 6.77
CA ARG A 39 11.26 3.28 7.47
C ARG A 39 10.92 4.68 7.95
N ASP A 40 11.91 5.52 8.21
CA ASP A 40 11.69 6.93 8.59
C ASP A 40 11.10 7.76 7.43
N CYS A 41 11.08 7.22 6.20
CA CYS A 41 10.51 7.88 5.04
C CYS A 41 9.00 7.62 4.85
N ILE A 42 8.42 6.68 5.61
CA ILE A 42 7.02 6.28 5.48
C ILE A 42 6.12 7.44 5.93
N GLY A 43 5.19 7.85 5.08
CA GLY A 43 4.20 8.89 5.40
C GLY A 43 4.62 10.31 5.01
N LEU A 44 5.87 10.54 4.58
CA LEU A 44 6.35 11.90 4.31
C LEU A 44 5.59 12.60 3.17
N SER A 45 5.13 11.87 2.16
CA SER A 45 4.34 12.44 1.06
C SER A 45 2.90 12.69 1.47
N ALA A 46 2.32 11.77 2.23
CA ALA A 46 1.00 11.92 2.83
C ALA A 46 0.98 13.13 3.76
N ASP A 47 2.00 13.34 4.60
CA ASP A 47 2.12 14.47 5.51
C ASP A 47 2.10 15.82 4.79
N VAL A 48 2.78 15.92 3.64
CA VAL A 48 2.73 17.13 2.80
C VAL A 48 1.30 17.42 2.32
N CYS A 49 0.58 16.38 1.86
CA CYS A 49 -0.82 16.51 1.43
C CYS A 49 -1.75 16.82 2.61
N LEU A 50 -1.54 16.19 3.77
CA LEU A 50 -2.32 16.37 5.00
C LEU A 50 -2.21 17.79 5.57
N ALA A 51 -1.08 18.47 5.34
CA ALA A 51 -0.85 19.84 5.77
C ALA A 51 -1.63 20.90 4.95
N THR A 52 -2.33 20.49 3.89
CA THR A 52 -3.15 21.38 3.05
C THR A 52 -4.60 21.45 3.55
N ASP A 53 -5.38 22.40 3.03
CA ASP A 53 -6.82 22.50 3.33
C ASP A 53 -7.60 21.24 2.94
N PHE A 54 -7.13 20.50 1.91
CA PHE A 54 -7.72 19.23 1.50
C PHE A 54 -7.64 18.20 2.63
N GLY A 55 -6.48 18.11 3.29
CA GLY A 55 -6.18 17.19 4.39
C GLY A 55 -6.97 17.42 5.68
N MET A 56 -7.67 18.55 5.82
CA MET A 56 -8.45 18.87 7.03
C MET A 56 -9.74 18.03 7.19
N SER A 57 -10.23 17.43 6.10
CA SER A 57 -11.43 16.59 6.14
C SER A 57 -11.06 15.11 6.32
N THR A 58 -11.92 14.32 6.95
CA THR A 58 -11.71 12.86 7.05
C THR A 58 -11.50 12.21 5.67
N TYR A 59 -12.23 12.66 4.65
CA TYR A 59 -12.04 12.20 3.28
C TYR A 59 -10.64 12.54 2.77
N GLY A 60 -10.22 13.80 2.93
CA GLY A 60 -8.89 14.24 2.48
C GLY A 60 -7.75 13.54 3.23
N MET A 61 -7.93 13.26 4.53
CA MET A 61 -6.99 12.44 5.28
C MET A 61 -6.82 11.06 4.64
N MET A 62 -7.93 10.38 4.35
CA MET A 62 -7.88 9.06 3.72
C MET A 62 -7.26 9.13 2.32
N ALA A 63 -7.61 10.13 1.53
CA ALA A 63 -7.11 10.30 0.18
C ALA A 63 -5.60 10.58 0.17
N CYS A 64 -5.09 11.49 0.99
CA CYS A 64 -3.66 11.78 1.10
C CYS A 64 -2.84 10.53 1.47
N VAL A 65 -3.28 9.80 2.49
CA VAL A 65 -2.59 8.57 2.95
C VAL A 65 -2.76 7.44 1.94
N GLY A 66 -3.93 7.33 1.29
CA GLY A 66 -4.22 6.36 0.24
C GLY A 66 -3.29 6.51 -0.96
N GLN A 67 -3.01 7.74 -1.40
CA GLN A 67 -2.07 7.97 -2.51
C GLN A 67 -0.65 7.49 -2.18
N GLU A 68 -0.18 7.67 -0.93
CA GLU A 68 1.12 7.12 -0.55
C GLU A 68 1.09 5.60 -0.38
N LEU A 69 -0.02 5.05 0.12
CA LEU A 69 -0.22 3.61 0.18
C LEU A 69 -0.10 2.99 -1.22
N GLU A 70 -0.74 3.57 -2.25
CA GLU A 70 -0.62 3.09 -3.64
C GLU A 70 0.83 3.09 -4.13
N PHE A 71 1.61 4.13 -3.80
CA PHE A 71 3.05 4.18 -4.08
C PHE A 71 3.79 3.00 -3.43
N TRP A 72 3.52 2.72 -2.15
CA TRP A 72 4.16 1.61 -1.45
C TRP A 72 3.65 0.23 -1.89
N GLU A 73 2.41 0.10 -2.33
CA GLU A 73 1.88 -1.14 -2.92
C GLU A 73 2.54 -1.46 -4.27
N GLN A 74 2.83 -0.44 -5.08
CA GLN A 74 3.63 -0.57 -6.29
C GLN A 74 5.05 -1.05 -5.95
N LYS A 75 5.71 -0.41 -4.98
CA LYS A 75 7.03 -0.84 -4.51
C LYS A 75 7.04 -2.25 -3.95
N LEU A 76 6.06 -2.62 -3.14
CA LEU A 76 5.92 -3.97 -2.61
C LEU A 76 5.81 -5.00 -3.75
N SER A 77 4.99 -4.70 -4.76
CA SER A 77 4.81 -5.58 -5.92
C SER A 77 6.10 -5.71 -6.74
N GLU A 78 6.82 -4.61 -6.98
CA GLU A 78 8.13 -4.60 -7.65
C GLU A 78 9.13 -5.50 -6.91
N TYR A 79 9.27 -5.30 -5.59
CA TYR A 79 10.23 -6.07 -4.79
C TYR A 79 9.83 -7.54 -4.67
N TYR A 80 8.54 -7.83 -4.51
CA TYR A 80 8.03 -9.21 -4.49
C TYR A 80 8.36 -9.96 -5.78
N LEU A 81 8.11 -9.36 -6.95
CA LEU A 81 8.40 -9.99 -8.24
C LEU A 81 9.90 -10.20 -8.44
N SER A 82 10.73 -9.20 -8.09
CA SER A 82 12.18 -9.34 -8.17
C SER A 82 12.72 -10.43 -7.23
N GLY A 83 12.18 -10.50 -6.00
CA GLY A 83 12.51 -11.52 -5.02
C GLY A 83 12.10 -12.92 -5.48
N LEU A 84 10.94 -13.08 -6.12
CA LEU A 84 10.51 -14.36 -6.67
C LEU A 84 11.47 -14.86 -7.77
N MET A 85 11.87 -13.96 -8.68
CA MET A 85 12.85 -14.31 -9.72
C MET A 85 14.16 -14.79 -9.09
N ARG A 86 14.70 -14.03 -8.14
CA ARG A 86 15.97 -14.39 -7.49
C ARG A 86 15.87 -15.68 -6.69
N SER A 87 14.78 -15.87 -5.96
CA SER A 87 14.52 -17.09 -5.20
C SER A 87 14.41 -18.32 -6.11
N ALA A 88 13.77 -18.20 -7.27
CA ALA A 88 13.65 -19.30 -8.23
C ALA A 88 15.01 -19.67 -8.86
N GLU A 89 15.85 -18.68 -9.17
CA GLU A 89 17.22 -18.91 -9.61
C GLU A 89 18.02 -19.68 -8.55
N TRP A 90 17.95 -19.22 -7.29
CA TRP A 90 18.65 -19.85 -6.17
C TRP A 90 18.20 -21.30 -5.92
N ASP A 91 16.89 -21.55 -5.95
CA ASP A 91 16.32 -22.89 -5.81
C ASP A 91 16.85 -23.82 -6.94
N ALA A 92 16.97 -23.30 -8.17
CA ALA A 92 17.50 -24.06 -9.31
C ALA A 92 19.02 -24.31 -9.21
N GLU A 93 19.80 -23.33 -8.74
CA GLU A 93 21.24 -23.47 -8.52
C GLU A 93 21.56 -24.56 -7.49
N LEU A 94 20.84 -24.56 -6.36
CA LEU A 94 21.02 -25.59 -5.32
C LEU A 94 20.66 -26.99 -5.80
N ALA A 95 19.62 -27.10 -6.64
CA ALA A 95 19.24 -28.38 -7.25
C ALA A 95 20.35 -28.91 -8.18
N GLN A 96 21.01 -28.04 -8.96
CA GLN A 96 22.13 -28.43 -9.83
C GLN A 96 23.37 -28.86 -9.03
N MET A 97 23.60 -28.27 -7.87
CA MET A 97 24.71 -28.60 -6.98
C MET A 97 24.46 -29.84 -6.11
N GLU A 98 23.33 -30.54 -6.29
CA GLU A 98 22.89 -31.67 -5.45
C GLU A 98 22.90 -31.34 -3.95
N MET A 99 22.71 -30.05 -3.62
CA MET A 99 22.61 -29.59 -2.24
C MET A 99 21.21 -29.86 -1.68
N THR A 100 21.05 -29.74 -0.36
CA THR A 100 19.73 -29.84 0.27
C THR A 100 18.79 -28.79 -0.34
N PRO A 101 17.68 -29.20 -0.98
CA PRO A 101 16.77 -28.25 -1.60
C PRO A 101 16.14 -27.34 -0.55
N VAL A 102 16.14 -26.05 -0.82
CA VAL A 102 15.24 -25.09 -0.18
C VAL A 102 14.13 -24.74 -1.18
N GLN A 103 13.08 -24.08 -0.69
CA GLN A 103 11.95 -23.63 -1.52
C GLN A 103 11.76 -22.14 -1.25
N GLN A 104 12.77 -21.33 -1.59
CA GLN A 104 12.76 -19.89 -1.35
C GLN A 104 11.59 -19.22 -2.07
N ALA A 105 11.31 -19.62 -3.32
CA ALA A 105 10.22 -19.02 -4.08
C ALA A 105 8.85 -19.32 -3.46
N GLN A 106 8.64 -20.57 -3.03
CA GLN A 106 7.41 -20.98 -2.34
C GLN A 106 7.27 -20.30 -0.98
N THR A 107 8.38 -20.16 -0.25
CA THR A 107 8.40 -19.52 1.07
C THR A 107 8.06 -18.03 0.96
N LEU A 108 8.60 -17.33 -0.05
CA LEU A 108 8.25 -15.93 -0.32
C LEU A 108 6.78 -15.78 -0.73
N THR A 109 6.26 -16.68 -1.56
CA THR A 109 4.83 -16.69 -1.94
C THR A 109 3.95 -16.84 -0.69
N ASN A 110 4.24 -17.82 0.16
CA ASN A 110 3.51 -18.04 1.41
C ASN A 110 3.63 -16.84 2.36
N ALA A 111 4.79 -16.19 2.41
CA ALA A 111 5.00 -15.00 3.23
C ALA A 111 4.11 -13.83 2.77
N MET A 112 3.99 -13.60 1.47
CA MET A 112 3.12 -12.56 0.91
C MET A 112 1.64 -12.85 1.21
N ASP A 113 1.18 -14.09 1.02
CA ASP A 113 -0.21 -14.48 1.31
C ASP A 113 -0.57 -14.31 2.79
N HIS A 114 0.34 -14.70 3.70
CA HIS A 114 0.14 -14.50 5.13
C HIS A 114 0.27 -13.03 5.54
N PHE A 115 1.15 -12.26 4.90
CA PHE A 115 1.28 -10.83 5.15
C PHE A 115 -0.01 -10.09 4.83
N ILE A 116 -0.66 -10.37 3.69
CA ILE A 116 -1.93 -9.73 3.33
C ILE A 116 -2.98 -9.97 4.41
N GLN A 117 -3.16 -11.23 4.83
CA GLN A 117 -4.12 -11.59 5.89
C GLN A 117 -3.75 -10.94 7.23
N PHE A 118 -2.46 -10.91 7.57
CA PHE A 118 -1.99 -10.28 8.80
C PHE A 118 -2.24 -8.77 8.81
N ARG A 119 -1.97 -8.08 7.69
CA ARG A 119 -2.25 -6.66 7.49
C ARG A 119 -3.73 -6.36 7.64
N GLU A 120 -4.58 -7.08 6.92
CA GLU A 120 -6.03 -6.87 6.95
C GLU A 120 -6.59 -7.04 8.36
N ASN A 121 -6.27 -8.14 9.05
CA ASN A 121 -6.77 -8.39 10.39
C ASN A 121 -6.21 -7.42 11.43
N THR A 122 -4.93 -7.05 11.33
CA THR A 122 -4.30 -6.09 12.24
C THR A 122 -4.93 -4.71 12.09
N CYS A 123 -5.09 -4.23 10.86
CA CYS A 123 -5.65 -2.92 10.61
C CYS A 123 -7.15 -2.86 10.92
N ALA A 124 -7.91 -3.94 10.67
CA ALA A 124 -9.30 -4.04 11.11
C ALA A 124 -9.41 -4.00 12.64
N TYR A 125 -8.54 -4.72 13.36
CA TYR A 125 -8.51 -4.68 14.83
C TYR A 125 -8.24 -3.26 15.36
N GLN A 126 -7.25 -2.55 14.80
CA GLN A 126 -6.96 -1.16 15.17
C GLN A 126 -8.12 -0.22 14.88
N ALA A 127 -8.74 -0.34 13.71
CA ALA A 127 -9.86 0.49 13.29
C ALA A 127 -11.12 0.28 14.14
N ASN A 128 -11.36 -0.96 14.61
CA ASN A 128 -12.53 -1.31 15.41
C ASN A 128 -12.60 -0.60 16.78
N VAL A 129 -11.48 -0.09 17.30
CA VAL A 129 -11.47 0.79 18.49
C VAL A 129 -12.29 2.06 18.25
N TYR A 130 -12.43 2.48 17.00
CA TYR A 130 -13.12 3.69 16.58
C TYR A 130 -14.47 3.40 15.88
N ALA A 131 -15.07 2.24 16.17
CA ALA A 131 -16.36 1.82 15.63
C ALA A 131 -17.45 2.90 15.72
N GLY A 132 -18.05 3.23 14.57
CA GLY A 132 -19.12 4.23 14.46
C GLY A 132 -18.65 5.68 14.31
N GLY A 133 -17.34 5.95 14.37
CA GLY A 133 -16.76 7.27 14.12
C GLY A 133 -16.20 7.43 12.71
N THR A 134 -16.12 8.67 12.21
CA THR A 134 -15.52 8.96 10.91
C THR A 134 -14.01 8.73 10.88
N ILE A 135 -13.34 8.80 12.04
CA ILE A 135 -11.88 8.58 12.17
C ILE A 135 -11.45 7.14 11.87
N MET A 136 -12.37 6.18 11.85
CA MET A 136 -12.06 4.79 11.52
C MET A 136 -11.35 4.66 10.16
N GLY A 137 -11.83 5.38 9.14
CA GLY A 137 -11.25 5.32 7.80
C GLY A 137 -9.77 5.74 7.75
N PRO A 138 -9.41 6.95 8.24
CA PRO A 138 -8.02 7.37 8.38
C PRO A 138 -7.13 6.39 9.17
N ILE A 139 -7.65 5.80 10.26
CA ILE A 139 -6.91 4.81 11.05
C ILE A 139 -6.61 3.55 10.22
N THR A 140 -7.60 3.04 9.49
CA THR A 140 -7.43 1.86 8.62
C THR A 140 -6.34 2.12 7.58
N VAL A 141 -6.48 3.19 6.78
CA VAL A 141 -5.55 3.43 5.66
C VAL A 141 -4.13 3.75 6.14
N ASN A 142 -3.97 4.43 7.28
CA ASN A 142 -2.65 4.67 7.87
C ASN A 142 -1.98 3.38 8.34
N CYS A 143 -2.75 2.45 8.93
CA CYS A 143 -2.21 1.13 9.28
C CYS A 143 -1.77 0.36 8.02
N TYR A 144 -2.58 0.38 6.95
CA TYR A 144 -2.22 -0.26 5.68
C TYR A 144 -0.94 0.33 5.10
N LEU A 145 -0.80 1.67 5.08
CA LEU A 145 0.41 2.37 4.62
C LEU A 145 1.65 1.85 5.34
N ASN A 146 1.63 1.91 6.67
CA ASN A 146 2.79 1.54 7.49
C ASN A 146 3.20 0.08 7.29
N MET A 147 2.25 -0.85 7.35
CA MET A 147 2.55 -2.27 7.19
C MET A 147 3.03 -2.63 5.78
N THR A 148 2.42 -2.02 4.76
CA THR A 148 2.80 -2.26 3.35
C THR A 148 4.21 -1.74 3.07
N ALA A 149 4.51 -0.52 3.51
CA ALA A 149 5.82 0.08 3.32
C ALA A 149 6.92 -0.68 4.09
N ASP A 150 6.66 -1.08 5.34
CA ASP A 150 7.58 -1.88 6.14
C ASP A 150 7.91 -3.22 5.47
N PHE A 151 6.90 -3.93 4.96
CA PHE A 151 7.11 -5.19 4.27
C PHE A 151 7.82 -5.00 2.93
N ALA A 152 7.50 -3.94 2.18
CA ALA A 152 8.22 -3.59 0.95
C ALA A 152 9.71 -3.38 1.22
N LEU A 153 10.06 -2.63 2.26
CA LEU A 153 11.46 -2.39 2.65
C LEU A 153 12.16 -3.66 3.15
N THR A 154 11.43 -4.54 3.83
CA THR A 154 11.94 -5.86 4.24
C THR A 154 12.31 -6.71 3.02
N LEU A 155 11.43 -6.78 2.01
CA LEU A 155 11.73 -7.49 0.77
C LEU A 155 12.90 -6.86 0.00
N ALA A 156 12.94 -5.53 -0.07
CA ALA A 156 14.02 -4.80 -0.75
C ALA A 156 15.41 -5.09 -0.13
N GLY A 157 15.48 -5.28 1.19
CA GLY A 157 16.72 -5.56 1.92
C GLY A 157 17.11 -7.05 1.97
N THR A 158 16.30 -7.97 1.45
CA THR A 158 16.55 -9.42 1.60
C THR A 158 17.72 -9.90 0.73
N TRP A 159 17.90 -9.29 -0.45
CA TRP A 159 18.94 -9.66 -1.42
C TRP A 159 19.92 -8.53 -1.71
N SER A 160 19.92 -7.46 -0.89
CA SER A 160 20.89 -6.38 -1.04
C SER A 160 22.23 -6.81 -0.44
N ASP A 161 23.23 -7.03 -1.30
CA ASP A 161 24.64 -7.23 -0.94
C ASP A 161 25.26 -5.95 -0.33
#